data_AF-A0A7N0U5C3-F1
#
_entry.id   AF-A0A7N0U5C3-F1
#
_cell.length_a   1.000
_cell.length_b   1.000
_cell.length_c   1.000
_cell.angle_alpha   90.00
_cell.angle_beta   90.00
_cell.angle_gamma   90.00
#
_symmetry.space_group_name_H-M   'P 1'
#
loop_
_entity.id
_entity.type
_entity.pdbx_description
1 polymer ?
#
loop_
_entity_poly.entity_id
_entity_poly.type
_entity_poly.pdbx_seq_one_letter_code
_entity_poly.pdbx_strand_id
1 'polypeptide(L)'
;MPSIRNLILLLVSVLASFSNCITVFFDDGSYSCNPRPDNATTAAFKTNLNSLLSALEEKAPDSYGFYAAAAGENPDRLYGLAQCRGDVSAPDCASCVKDSVRWATRSCNNSNEAAVWLDRCYLRYSDGNFLGQWNGSRIALTPINMSTTDDPSVAAKGRNFMSLLAADAPNQPFLFEAGSVDVGERGRRYGLVQCNRDLSVAGCRNCTAGLFKFYFDGEKRNQSSYRLFSYGCRMRYDSYKFYFNYTLPSDPPQGMSAASATSTTISRSKTASEQLRCGNSSDDDALASVFKFINLGLQKCRAYRAAVGDRHNRHS
;
A
#
# COMPACT_ATOMS: atom_id res chain seq x y z
N MET A 1 34.27 -13.12 -36.43
CA MET A 1 33.14 -13.72 -35.68
C MET A 1 33.50 -13.75 -34.21
N PRO A 2 32.72 -13.12 -33.31
CA PRO A 2 33.01 -13.21 -31.88
C PRO A 2 32.87 -14.67 -31.43
N SER A 3 33.84 -15.17 -30.68
CA SER A 3 33.79 -16.50 -30.08
C SER A 3 32.56 -16.61 -29.17
N ILE A 4 31.97 -17.81 -29.08
CA ILE A 4 30.86 -18.15 -28.16
C ILE A 4 31.17 -17.68 -26.73
N ARG A 5 32.44 -17.73 -26.31
CA ARG A 5 32.90 -17.22 -25.01
C ARG A 5 32.68 -15.72 -24.84
N ASN A 6 32.89 -14.92 -25.90
CA ASN A 6 32.68 -13.47 -25.88
C ASN A 6 31.18 -13.13 -25.91
N LEU A 7 30.35 -13.96 -26.56
CA LEU A 7 28.90 -13.79 -26.57
C LEU A 7 28.28 -14.07 -25.19
N ILE A 8 28.75 -15.12 -24.50
CA ILE A 8 28.33 -15.45 -23.14
C ILE A 8 28.75 -14.35 -22.14
N LEU A 9 29.97 -13.82 -22.26
CA LEU A 9 30.44 -12.71 -21.41
C LEU A 9 29.64 -11.42 -21.63
N LEU A 10 29.23 -11.14 -22.88
CA LEU A 10 28.33 -10.03 -23.19
C LEU A 10 26.93 -10.25 -22.59
N LEU A 11 26.35 -11.45 -22.72
CA LEU A 11 25.07 -11.78 -22.09
C LEU A 11 25.11 -11.67 -20.56
N VAL A 12 26.17 -12.17 -19.91
CA VAL A 12 26.33 -12.08 -18.45
C VAL A 12 26.54 -10.65 -17.98
N SER A 13 27.32 -9.84 -18.71
CA SER A 13 27.51 -8.41 -18.37
C SER A 13 26.25 -7.57 -18.60
N VAL A 14 25.47 -7.89 -19.63
CA VAL A 14 24.15 -7.30 -19.90
C VAL A 14 23.16 -7.71 -18.80
N LEU A 15 23.08 -8.99 -18.43
CA LEU A 15 22.24 -9.48 -17.32
C LEU A 15 22.67 -8.93 -15.95
N ALA A 16 23.97 -8.76 -15.69
CA ALA A 16 24.49 -8.13 -14.48
C ALA A 16 24.19 -6.62 -14.44
N SER A 17 24.17 -5.95 -15.60
CA SER A 17 23.71 -4.57 -15.73
C SER A 17 22.19 -4.44 -15.55
N PHE A 18 21.42 -5.49 -15.90
CA PHE A 18 20.00 -5.59 -15.59
C PHE A 18 19.73 -5.96 -14.11
N SER A 19 20.67 -6.61 -13.41
CA SER A 19 20.52 -6.93 -11.98
C SER A 19 20.53 -5.70 -11.06
N ASN A 20 21.04 -4.56 -11.54
CA ASN A 20 20.90 -3.26 -10.87
C ASN A 20 19.71 -2.43 -11.35
N CYS A 21 18.93 -2.93 -12.31
CA CYS A 21 17.55 -2.50 -12.49
C CYS A 21 16.68 -3.40 -11.60
N ILE A 22 16.90 -3.30 -10.29
CA ILE A 22 15.88 -3.75 -9.34
C ILE A 22 14.61 -3.03 -9.79
N THR A 23 13.60 -3.82 -10.15
CA THR A 23 12.24 -3.37 -10.25
C THR A 23 11.87 -2.78 -8.89
N VAL A 24 12.17 -1.49 -8.70
CA VAL A 24 11.35 -0.65 -7.85
C VAL A 24 10.03 -0.61 -8.61
N PHE A 25 9.18 -1.61 -8.36
CA PHE A 25 7.75 -1.38 -8.43
C PHE A 25 7.55 -0.22 -7.47
N PHE A 26 7.53 1.00 -8.00
CA PHE A 26 7.01 2.13 -7.25
C PHE A 26 5.55 1.75 -7.04
N ASP A 27 5.27 1.22 -5.84
CA ASP A 27 3.92 1.06 -5.38
C ASP A 27 3.31 2.46 -5.43
N ASP A 28 2.34 2.67 -6.32
CA ASP A 28 1.66 3.94 -6.58
C ASP A 28 0.95 4.39 -5.30
N GLY A 29 1.72 5.04 -4.44
CA GLY A 29 1.33 5.43 -3.09
C GLY A 29 1.21 6.94 -2.90
N SER A 30 0.64 7.33 -1.76
CA SER A 30 0.61 8.70 -1.28
C SER A 30 1.25 8.77 0.10
N TYR A 31 1.68 9.96 0.49
CA TYR A 31 2.10 10.20 1.85
C TYR A 31 1.69 11.61 2.29
N SER A 32 1.56 11.79 3.59
CA SER A 32 1.29 13.07 4.25
C SER A 32 2.19 13.19 5.47
N CYS A 33 2.81 14.34 5.64
CA CYS A 33 3.70 14.63 6.76
C CYS A 33 3.22 15.89 7.47
N ASN A 34 3.30 15.90 8.81
CA ASN A 34 3.18 17.09 9.63
C ASN A 34 4.55 17.37 10.27
N PRO A 35 5.35 18.32 9.73
CA PRO A 35 6.72 18.57 10.21
C PRO A 35 6.76 18.91 11.70
N ARG A 36 7.76 18.36 12.42
CA ARG A 36 8.09 18.80 13.78
C ARG A 36 9.03 20.00 13.70
N PRO A 37 8.88 21.02 14.55
CA PRO A 37 9.88 22.08 14.66
C PRO A 37 11.26 21.52 15.03
N ASP A 38 12.33 21.99 14.39
CA ASP A 38 13.69 21.47 14.60
C ASP A 38 14.12 21.57 16.07
N ASN A 39 13.78 22.67 16.74
CA ASN A 39 14.05 22.90 18.17
C ASN A 39 13.29 21.95 19.11
N ALA A 40 12.23 21.29 18.63
CA ALA A 40 11.46 20.31 19.39
C ALA A 40 11.91 18.86 19.11
N THR A 41 12.82 18.64 18.14
CA THR A 41 13.26 17.30 17.75
C THR A 41 14.37 16.80 18.68
N THR A 42 14.00 16.05 19.72
CA THR A 42 14.93 15.49 20.71
C THR A 42 15.58 14.18 20.24
N ALA A 43 16.69 13.79 20.86
CA ALA A 43 17.29 12.47 20.64
C ALA A 43 16.35 11.33 21.11
N ALA A 44 15.57 11.58 22.17
CA ALA A 44 14.56 10.65 22.66
C ALA A 44 13.44 10.43 21.63
N PHE A 45 12.93 11.51 21.02
CA PHE A 45 11.94 11.42 19.93
C PHE A 45 12.43 10.53 18.78
N LYS A 46 13.66 10.77 18.29
CA LYS A 46 14.25 9.96 17.20
C LYS A 46 14.38 8.48 17.58
N THR A 47 14.78 8.22 18.82
CA THR A 47 14.91 6.85 19.33
C THR A 47 13.55 6.15 19.45
N ASN A 48 12.55 6.86 19.97
CA ASN A 48 11.18 6.37 20.11
C ASN A 48 10.54 6.13 18.73
N LEU A 49 10.75 7.02 17.77
CA LEU A 49 10.26 6.88 16.40
C LEU A 49 10.88 5.66 15.71
N ASN A 50 12.21 5.49 15.80
CA ASN A 50 12.89 4.33 15.23
C ASN A 50 12.41 3.02 15.88
N SER A 51 12.21 3.02 17.19
CA SER A 51 11.70 1.85 17.93
C SER A 51 10.27 1.50 17.51
N LEU A 52 9.40 2.52 17.37
CA LEU A 52 8.04 2.34 16.90
C LEU A 52 8.01 1.76 15.48
N LEU A 53 8.71 2.40 14.53
CA LEU A 53 8.73 1.96 13.13
C LEU A 53 9.30 0.54 12.99
N SER A 54 10.33 0.20 13.76
CA SER A 54 10.90 -1.17 13.78
C SER A 54 9.88 -2.18 14.30
N ALA A 55 9.16 -1.86 15.37
CA ALA A 55 8.13 -2.74 15.91
C ALA A 55 6.95 -2.92 14.95
N LEU A 56 6.56 -1.87 14.21
CA LEU A 56 5.53 -1.96 13.18
C LEU A 56 5.98 -2.86 12.02
N GLU A 57 7.22 -2.72 11.53
CA GLU A 57 7.80 -3.55 10.47
C GLU A 57 7.87 -5.03 10.86
N GLU A 58 8.31 -5.32 12.08
CA GLU A 58 8.48 -6.68 12.57
C GLU A 58 7.14 -7.38 12.84
N LYS A 59 6.21 -6.69 13.52
CA LYS A 59 5.06 -7.37 14.13
C LYS A 59 3.79 -7.35 13.29
N ALA A 60 3.62 -6.39 12.38
CA ALA A 60 2.42 -6.34 11.54
C ALA A 60 2.23 -7.60 10.67
N PRO A 61 3.27 -8.12 9.99
CA PRO A 61 3.14 -9.33 9.17
C PRO A 61 2.72 -10.56 9.97
N ASP A 62 3.29 -10.72 11.17
CA ASP A 62 3.03 -11.85 12.07
C ASP A 62 1.69 -11.72 12.82
N SER A 63 1.13 -10.51 12.87
CA SER A 63 -0.14 -10.19 13.53
C SER A 63 -1.30 -10.11 12.53
N TYR A 64 -1.35 -11.03 11.57
CA TYR A 64 -2.36 -11.06 10.50
C TYR A 64 -2.47 -9.73 9.75
N GLY A 65 -1.33 -9.11 9.46
CA GLY A 65 -1.25 -7.86 8.72
C GLY A 65 -1.70 -6.62 9.50
N PHE A 66 -1.77 -6.63 10.82
CA PHE A 66 -2.09 -5.44 11.61
C PHE A 66 -1.35 -5.40 12.94
N TYR A 67 -0.67 -4.28 13.21
CA TYR A 67 -0.07 -4.02 14.52
C TYR A 67 -0.17 -2.54 14.86
N ALA A 68 -0.55 -2.24 16.09
CA ALA A 68 -0.62 -0.90 16.64
C ALA A 68 0.15 -0.86 17.96
N ALA A 69 0.88 0.22 18.20
CA ALA A 69 1.72 0.37 19.39
C ALA A 69 1.91 1.82 19.78
N ALA A 70 2.37 2.01 21.01
CA ALA A 70 2.97 3.25 21.47
C ALA A 70 4.45 3.01 21.80
N ALA A 71 5.28 4.04 21.65
CA ALA A 71 6.70 3.99 21.99
C ALA A 71 7.12 5.26 22.74
N GLY A 72 7.88 5.08 23.81
CA GLY A 72 8.39 6.16 24.63
C GLY A 72 7.42 6.73 25.67
N GLU A 73 7.92 7.72 26.39
CA GLU A 73 7.20 8.42 27.46
C GLU A 73 7.01 9.90 27.11
N ASN A 74 6.04 10.54 27.75
CA ASN A 74 5.83 11.98 27.58
C ASN A 74 7.11 12.75 27.95
N PRO A 75 7.49 13.79 27.18
CA PRO A 75 6.75 14.41 26.07
C PRO A 75 7.02 13.80 24.68
N ASP A 76 7.88 12.78 24.57
CA ASP A 76 8.34 12.20 23.30
C ASP A 76 7.64 10.87 22.95
N ARG A 77 6.46 10.64 23.52
CA ARG A 77 5.64 9.47 23.23
C ARG A 77 5.06 9.56 21.83
N LEU A 78 5.08 8.43 21.12
CA LEU A 78 4.49 8.27 19.80
C LEU A 78 3.48 7.13 19.81
N TYR A 79 2.47 7.26 18.96
CA TYR A 79 1.49 6.23 18.64
C TYR A 79 1.60 5.89 17.16
N GLY A 80 1.45 4.62 16.81
CA GLY A 80 1.50 4.21 15.41
C GLY A 80 0.77 2.91 15.13
N LEU A 81 0.44 2.72 13.87
CA LEU A 81 -0.06 1.46 13.34
C LEU A 81 0.50 1.18 11.95
N ALA A 82 0.59 -0.10 11.62
CA ALA A 82 0.78 -0.59 10.27
C ALA A 82 -0.32 -1.61 9.96
N GLN A 83 -0.90 -1.51 8.77
CA GLN A 83 -1.98 -2.37 8.32
C GLN A 83 -1.80 -2.77 6.86
N CYS A 84 -1.79 -4.06 6.60
CA CYS A 84 -1.82 -4.63 5.26
C CYS A 84 -3.27 -4.78 4.75
N ARG A 85 -3.40 -4.87 3.44
CA ARG A 85 -4.68 -5.13 2.80
C ARG A 85 -5.18 -6.53 3.16
N GLY A 86 -6.48 -6.71 3.35
CA GLY A 86 -7.05 -7.94 3.90
C GLY A 86 -6.79 -9.22 3.08
N ASP A 87 -6.43 -9.07 1.80
CA ASP A 87 -6.12 -10.12 0.84
C ASP A 87 -4.61 -10.38 0.66
N VAL A 88 -3.73 -9.72 1.43
CA VAL A 88 -2.27 -9.76 1.25
C VAL A 88 -1.63 -10.82 2.15
N SER A 89 -0.73 -11.63 1.57
CA SER A 89 0.02 -12.67 2.29
C SER A 89 0.99 -12.07 3.32
N ALA A 90 1.39 -12.82 4.35
CA ALA A 90 2.35 -12.34 5.34
C ALA A 90 3.70 -11.89 4.71
N PRO A 91 4.32 -12.61 3.74
CA PRO A 91 5.52 -12.13 3.07
C PRO A 91 5.32 -10.83 2.27
N ASP A 92 4.21 -10.70 1.56
CA ASP A 92 3.89 -9.47 0.82
C ASP A 92 3.60 -8.30 1.77
N CYS A 93 2.98 -8.59 2.91
CA CYS A 93 2.74 -7.65 3.97
C CYS A 93 4.07 -7.14 4.56
N ALA A 94 5.00 -8.05 4.89
CA ALA A 94 6.33 -7.69 5.37
C ALA A 94 7.08 -6.79 4.39
N SER A 95 7.05 -7.13 3.10
CA SER A 95 7.64 -6.30 2.06
C SER A 95 7.00 -4.90 2.01
N CYS A 96 5.67 -4.83 2.05
CA CYS A 96 4.97 -3.54 1.96
C CYS A 96 5.23 -2.67 3.19
N VAL A 97 5.14 -3.23 4.40
CA VAL A 97 5.35 -2.45 5.63
C VAL A 97 6.77 -1.91 5.67
N LYS A 98 7.78 -2.72 5.30
CA LYS A 98 9.17 -2.26 5.16
C LYS A 98 9.32 -1.09 4.18
N ASP A 99 8.65 -1.16 3.03
CA ASP A 99 8.67 -0.05 2.07
C ASP A 99 7.96 1.19 2.63
N SER A 100 6.86 1.03 3.36
CA SER A 100 6.14 2.13 4.00
C SER A 100 6.98 2.82 5.09
N VAL A 101 7.76 2.06 5.88
CA VAL A 101 8.72 2.58 6.85
C VAL A 101 9.83 3.36 6.14
N ARG A 102 10.38 2.82 5.05
CA ARG A 102 11.38 3.52 4.25
C ARG A 102 10.85 4.85 3.71
N TRP A 103 9.61 4.88 3.22
CA TRP A 103 8.95 6.10 2.77
C TRP A 103 8.76 7.10 3.91
N ALA A 104 8.25 6.66 5.06
CA ALA A 104 8.06 7.52 6.22
C ALA A 104 9.39 8.18 6.66
N THR A 105 10.47 7.40 6.77
CA THR A 105 11.78 7.90 7.19
C THR A 105 12.41 8.85 6.17
N ARG A 106 12.26 8.60 4.87
CA ARG A 106 12.90 9.41 3.81
C ARG A 106 12.11 10.66 3.45
N SER A 107 10.78 10.58 3.42
CA SER A 107 9.91 11.65 2.93
C SER A 107 9.28 12.48 4.04
N CYS A 108 9.13 11.93 5.25
CA CYS A 108 8.59 12.63 6.42
C CYS A 108 9.64 12.78 7.52
N ASN A 109 10.88 13.11 7.15
CA ASN A 109 12.01 13.19 8.08
C ASN A 109 11.67 14.09 9.30
N ASN A 110 11.82 13.53 10.50
CA ASN A 110 11.49 14.17 11.78
C ASN A 110 10.08 14.80 11.85
N SER A 111 9.08 14.29 11.14
CA SER A 111 7.70 14.78 11.26
C SER A 111 7.04 14.28 12.55
N ASN A 112 6.17 15.09 13.17
CA ASN A 112 5.35 14.70 14.33
C ASN A 112 4.30 13.66 13.95
N GLU A 113 3.75 13.79 12.75
CA GLU A 113 2.82 12.84 12.17
C GLU A 113 3.28 12.49 10.75
N ALA A 114 3.19 11.21 10.41
CA ALA A 114 3.30 10.77 9.03
C ALA A 114 2.24 9.72 8.73
N ALA A 115 1.71 9.74 7.52
CA ALA A 115 0.86 8.70 6.97
C ALA A 115 1.40 8.31 5.59
N VAL A 116 1.54 7.02 5.34
CA VAL A 116 2.01 6.44 4.08
C VAL A 116 0.97 5.42 3.61
N TRP A 117 0.38 5.67 2.45
CA TRP A 117 -0.59 4.79 1.81
C TRP A 117 0.05 4.15 0.57
N LEU A 118 0.29 2.85 0.63
CA LEU A 118 0.73 2.04 -0.51
C LEU A 118 -0.44 1.17 -0.98
N ASP A 119 -0.35 0.53 -2.16
CA ASP A 119 -1.47 -0.27 -2.65
C ASP A 119 -1.78 -1.46 -1.73
N ARG A 120 -0.74 -2.03 -1.10
CA ARG A 120 -0.87 -3.24 -0.27
C ARG A 120 -0.86 -2.97 1.24
N CYS A 121 -0.53 -1.77 1.71
CA CYS A 121 -0.48 -1.47 3.14
C CYS A 121 -0.58 0.03 3.44
N TYR A 122 -0.79 0.32 4.71
CA TYR A 122 -0.91 1.65 5.29
C TYR A 122 -0.04 1.72 6.55
N LEU A 123 0.69 2.81 6.72
CA LEU A 123 1.42 3.12 7.95
C LEU A 123 1.08 4.52 8.40
N ARG A 124 0.83 4.70 9.70
CA ARG A 124 0.70 6.02 10.32
C ARG A 124 1.38 6.05 11.68
N TYR A 125 2.03 7.15 11.99
CA TYR A 125 2.43 7.49 13.35
C TYR A 125 2.09 8.95 13.66
N SER A 126 1.93 9.28 14.94
CA SER A 126 1.66 10.63 15.44
C SER A 126 2.11 10.76 16.90
N ASP A 127 2.44 11.96 17.36
CA ASP A 127 2.65 12.30 18.77
C ASP A 127 1.32 12.48 19.54
N GLY A 128 0.21 12.66 18.83
CA GLY A 128 -1.14 12.56 19.37
C GLY A 128 -1.70 11.14 19.30
N ASN A 129 -2.39 10.69 20.35
CA ASN A 129 -3.06 9.40 20.32
C ASN A 129 -4.26 9.43 19.35
N PHE A 130 -4.14 8.75 18.22
CA PHE A 130 -5.22 8.60 17.23
C PHE A 130 -5.84 7.19 17.20
N LEU A 131 -5.30 6.23 17.97
CA LEU A 131 -5.70 4.84 17.89
C LEU A 131 -7.16 4.67 18.33
N GLY A 132 -7.96 4.05 17.47
CA GLY A 132 -9.38 3.82 17.68
C GLY A 132 -10.25 5.07 17.62
N GLN A 133 -9.69 6.19 17.17
CA GLN A 133 -10.41 7.45 17.07
C GLN A 133 -10.71 7.83 15.62
N TRP A 134 -11.98 8.06 15.35
CA TRP A 134 -12.39 8.73 14.12
C TRP A 134 -12.35 10.26 14.31
N ASN A 135 -11.28 10.90 13.83
CA ASN A 135 -11.08 12.35 13.96
C ASN A 135 -11.32 13.09 12.63
N GLY A 136 -12.23 12.58 11.81
CA GLY A 136 -12.54 13.13 10.49
C GLY A 136 -11.61 12.65 9.37
N SER A 137 -11.93 13.06 8.15
CA SER A 137 -11.26 12.57 6.94
C SER A 137 -10.14 13.52 6.52
N ARG A 138 -8.87 13.24 6.87
CA ARG A 138 -7.78 13.69 6.01
C ARG A 138 -7.76 12.79 4.80
N ILE A 139 -8.18 13.30 3.65
CA ILE A 139 -8.37 12.51 2.43
C ILE A 139 -7.20 12.75 1.49
N ALA A 140 -6.58 11.68 1.04
CA ALA A 140 -5.65 11.68 -0.07
C ALA A 140 -6.29 11.00 -1.28
N LEU A 141 -6.28 11.69 -2.42
CA LEU A 141 -6.59 11.11 -3.73
C LEU A 141 -5.29 10.70 -4.39
N THR A 142 -5.15 9.43 -4.77
CA THR A 142 -4.11 9.08 -5.74
C THR A 142 -4.76 8.94 -7.13
N PRO A 143 -4.31 9.75 -8.11
CA PRO A 143 -4.71 9.54 -9.50
C PRO A 143 -4.22 8.17 -9.96
N ILE A 144 -5.15 7.26 -10.30
CA ILE A 144 -4.89 6.27 -11.35
C ILE A 144 -5.55 6.86 -12.60
N ASN A 145 -4.78 7.08 -13.67
CA ASN A 145 -5.26 7.46 -15.02
C ASN A 145 -6.62 8.18 -15.03
N MET A 146 -6.63 9.44 -14.58
CA MET A 146 -7.84 10.26 -14.45
C MET A 146 -8.50 10.64 -15.79
N SER A 147 -8.01 10.12 -16.92
CA SER A 147 -8.49 10.47 -18.27
C SER A 147 -9.70 9.66 -18.73
N THR A 148 -10.04 8.54 -18.08
CA THR A 148 -11.13 7.66 -18.51
C THR A 148 -12.34 7.74 -17.59
N THR A 149 -13.47 8.16 -18.14
CA THR A 149 -14.76 8.22 -17.45
C THR A 149 -15.70 7.13 -17.93
N ASP A 150 -16.46 6.58 -16.99
CA ASP A 150 -17.61 5.74 -17.28
C ASP A 150 -18.81 6.60 -17.73
N ASP A 151 -19.64 6.04 -18.61
CA ASP A 151 -20.93 6.67 -18.94
C ASP A 151 -21.80 6.72 -17.68
N PRO A 152 -22.77 7.65 -17.60
CA PRO A 152 -23.57 7.85 -16.39
C PRO A 152 -24.24 6.57 -15.85
N SER A 153 -24.71 5.68 -16.72
CA SER A 153 -25.34 4.41 -16.33
C SER A 153 -24.34 3.43 -15.69
N VAL A 154 -23.13 3.34 -16.22
CA VAL A 154 -22.05 2.51 -15.67
C VAL A 154 -21.54 3.10 -14.37
N ALA A 155 -21.34 4.42 -14.32
CA ALA A 155 -20.94 5.13 -13.10
C ALA A 155 -21.96 4.96 -11.97
N ALA A 156 -23.27 4.99 -12.28
CA ALA A 156 -24.32 4.74 -11.30
C ALA A 156 -24.29 3.30 -10.75
N LYS A 157 -24.10 2.29 -11.61
CA LYS A 157 -23.91 0.89 -11.19
C LYS A 157 -22.67 0.73 -10.32
N GLY A 158 -21.54 1.32 -10.73
CA GLY A 158 -20.28 1.30 -9.97
C GLY A 158 -20.41 1.96 -8.60
N ARG A 159 -21.10 3.11 -8.52
CA ARG A 159 -21.41 3.79 -7.25
C ARG A 159 -22.24 2.89 -6.33
N ASN A 160 -23.32 2.29 -6.82
CA ASN A 160 -24.15 1.40 -6.01
C ASN A 160 -23.34 0.19 -5.51
N PHE A 161 -22.57 -0.43 -6.40
CA PHE A 161 -21.68 -1.54 -6.06
C PHE A 161 -20.70 -1.17 -4.93
N MET A 162 -20.01 -0.04 -5.05
CA MET A 162 -19.07 0.40 -4.01
C MET A 162 -19.80 0.71 -2.69
N SER A 163 -21.04 1.20 -2.75
CA SER A 163 -21.86 1.48 -1.56
C SER A 163 -22.19 0.21 -0.79
N LEU A 164 -22.43 -0.90 -1.50
CA LEU A 164 -22.65 -2.22 -0.88
C LEU A 164 -21.37 -2.70 -0.17
N LEU A 165 -20.21 -2.65 -0.85
CA LEU A 165 -18.94 -3.00 -0.22
C LEU A 165 -18.65 -2.18 1.04
N ALA A 166 -18.98 -0.88 1.03
CA ALA A 166 -18.78 0.00 2.18
C ALA A 166 -19.74 -0.25 3.34
N ALA A 167 -20.93 -0.78 3.06
CA ALA A 167 -21.89 -1.20 4.09
C ALA A 167 -21.48 -2.54 4.73
N ASP A 168 -20.86 -3.42 3.94
CA ASP A 168 -20.50 -4.78 4.34
C ASP A 168 -19.15 -4.84 5.07
N ALA A 169 -18.12 -4.13 4.58
CA ALA A 169 -16.76 -4.14 5.13
C ALA A 169 -16.68 -4.00 6.68
N PRO A 170 -17.44 -3.11 7.35
CA PRO A 170 -17.41 -2.99 8.81
C PRO A 170 -17.75 -4.29 9.57
N ASN A 171 -18.48 -5.22 8.95
CA ASN A 171 -18.95 -6.46 9.56
C ASN A 171 -18.18 -7.70 9.08
N GLN A 172 -17.18 -7.52 8.21
CA GLN A 172 -16.37 -8.60 7.67
C GLN A 172 -15.07 -8.77 8.47
N PRO A 173 -14.44 -9.95 8.42
CA PRO A 173 -13.09 -10.14 8.92
C PRO A 173 -12.13 -9.07 8.38
N PHE A 174 -11.23 -8.59 9.25
CA PHE A 174 -10.25 -7.53 8.95
C PHE A 174 -10.85 -6.18 8.50
N LEU A 175 -12.16 -5.99 8.67
CA LEU A 175 -12.90 -4.82 8.21
C LEU A 175 -12.67 -4.56 6.70
N PHE A 176 -12.62 -5.63 5.91
CA PHE A 176 -12.25 -5.64 4.50
C PHE A 176 -13.33 -6.34 3.67
N GLU A 177 -13.71 -5.72 2.55
CA GLU A 177 -14.62 -6.33 1.59
C GLU A 177 -14.15 -6.00 0.16
N ALA A 178 -14.23 -6.97 -0.74
CA ALA A 178 -13.82 -6.82 -2.13
C ALA A 178 -14.70 -7.65 -3.05
N GLY A 179 -15.03 -7.08 -4.20
CA GLY A 179 -15.97 -7.73 -5.11
C GLY A 179 -15.83 -7.28 -6.55
N SER A 180 -16.77 -7.72 -7.38
CA SER A 180 -16.90 -7.22 -8.74
C SER A 180 -18.35 -7.17 -9.17
N VAL A 181 -18.66 -6.24 -10.06
CA VAL A 181 -19.98 -6.05 -10.64
C VAL A 181 -19.87 -6.09 -12.16
N ASP A 182 -20.85 -6.71 -12.82
CA ASP A 182 -20.99 -6.68 -14.27
C ASP A 182 -21.72 -5.39 -14.69
N VAL A 183 -21.11 -4.63 -15.59
CA VAL A 183 -21.67 -3.37 -16.11
C VAL A 183 -22.15 -3.47 -17.56
N GLY A 184 -22.22 -4.68 -18.12
CA GLY A 184 -22.68 -4.97 -19.48
C GLY A 184 -21.51 -5.04 -20.47
N GLU A 185 -21.67 -4.43 -21.64
CA GLU A 185 -20.67 -4.46 -22.73
C GLU A 185 -19.30 -3.89 -22.32
N ARG A 186 -19.25 -3.04 -21.28
CA ARG A 186 -18.00 -2.50 -20.73
C ARG A 186 -17.31 -3.44 -19.72
N GLY A 187 -17.78 -4.68 -19.64
CA GLY A 187 -17.21 -5.77 -18.84
C GLY A 187 -17.51 -5.62 -17.35
N ARG A 188 -16.54 -6.00 -16.52
CA ARG A 188 -16.66 -5.93 -15.06
C ARG A 188 -16.01 -4.68 -14.49
N ARG A 189 -16.44 -4.33 -13.29
CA ARG A 189 -15.77 -3.38 -12.41
C ARG A 189 -15.39 -4.09 -11.12
N TYR A 190 -14.25 -3.74 -10.57
CA TYR A 190 -13.68 -4.35 -9.39
C TYR A 190 -13.56 -3.29 -8.30
N GLY A 191 -13.88 -3.67 -7.07
CA GLY A 191 -13.94 -2.75 -5.95
C GLY A 191 -13.41 -3.39 -4.69
N LEU A 192 -12.83 -2.59 -3.81
CA LEU A 192 -12.63 -2.95 -2.41
C LEU A 192 -12.83 -1.75 -1.49
N VAL A 193 -13.22 -2.05 -0.26
CA VAL A 193 -13.28 -1.12 0.86
C VAL A 193 -12.58 -1.76 2.04
N GLN A 194 -11.77 -0.98 2.75
CA GLN A 194 -11.12 -1.43 3.98
C GLN A 194 -11.06 -0.32 5.00
N CYS A 195 -11.46 -0.62 6.22
CA CYS A 195 -11.22 0.25 7.37
C CYS A 195 -9.98 -0.17 8.15
N ASN A 196 -9.39 0.76 8.87
CA ASN A 196 -8.34 0.43 9.81
C ASN A 196 -8.94 -0.38 10.96
N ARG A 197 -8.22 -1.41 11.38
CA ARG A 197 -8.67 -2.39 12.37
C ARG A 197 -8.64 -1.87 13.80
N ASP A 198 -8.12 -0.67 14.03
CA ASP A 198 -8.27 0.04 15.30
C ASP A 198 -9.66 0.68 15.47
N LEU A 199 -10.40 0.90 14.37
CA LEU A 199 -11.72 1.54 14.43
C LEU A 199 -12.82 0.57 14.87
N SER A 200 -13.84 1.13 15.53
CA SER A 200 -15.12 0.46 15.74
C SER A 200 -15.91 0.34 14.44
N VAL A 201 -16.93 -0.52 14.42
CA VAL A 201 -17.90 -0.63 13.30
C VAL A 201 -18.50 0.72 12.94
N ALA A 202 -18.87 1.53 13.94
CA ALA A 202 -19.40 2.88 13.73
C ALA A 202 -18.33 3.84 13.17
N GLY A 203 -17.10 3.79 13.69
CA GLY A 203 -15.98 4.56 13.17
C GLY A 203 -15.67 4.23 11.70
N CYS A 204 -15.71 2.95 11.35
CA CYS A 204 -15.55 2.48 9.98
C CYS A 204 -16.66 3.01 9.05
N ARG A 205 -17.94 2.92 9.46
CA ARG A 205 -19.07 3.48 8.68
C ARG A 205 -18.96 4.99 8.48
N ASN A 206 -18.55 5.73 9.52
CA ASN A 206 -18.33 7.17 9.40
C ASN A 206 -17.19 7.51 8.44
N CYS A 207 -16.12 6.70 8.46
CA CYS A 207 -15.00 6.89 7.55
C CYS A 207 -15.39 6.65 6.09
N THR A 208 -16.06 5.54 5.80
CA THR A 208 -16.49 5.22 4.43
C THR A 208 -17.48 6.26 3.94
N ALA A 209 -18.44 6.68 4.76
CA ALA A 209 -19.35 7.78 4.44
C ALA A 209 -18.61 9.09 4.08
N GLY A 210 -17.54 9.42 4.81
CA GLY A 210 -16.68 10.58 4.52
C GLY A 210 -16.00 10.49 3.15
N LEU A 211 -15.42 9.34 2.81
CA LEU A 211 -14.82 9.10 1.49
C LEU A 211 -15.87 9.14 0.37
N PHE A 212 -17.04 8.55 0.59
CA PHE A 212 -18.16 8.57 -0.35
C PHE A 212 -18.57 10.00 -0.66
N LYS A 213 -18.86 10.78 0.38
CA LYS A 213 -19.27 12.18 0.25
C LYS A 213 -18.23 12.96 -0.57
N PHE A 214 -16.97 12.88 -0.16
CA PHE A 214 -15.89 13.62 -0.81
C PHE A 214 -15.76 13.30 -2.30
N TYR A 215 -15.80 12.02 -2.67
CA TYR A 215 -15.60 11.64 -4.07
C TYR A 215 -16.84 11.90 -4.93
N PHE A 216 -18.02 11.54 -4.43
CA PHE A 216 -19.24 11.51 -5.22
C PHE A 216 -20.00 12.83 -5.29
N ASP A 217 -19.74 13.77 -4.36
CA ASP A 217 -20.16 15.17 -4.47
C ASP A 217 -19.24 15.97 -5.41
N GLY A 218 -18.09 15.40 -5.80
CA GLY A 218 -17.10 16.04 -6.65
C GLY A 218 -17.32 15.90 -8.16
N GLU A 219 -16.49 16.62 -8.93
CA GLU A 219 -16.53 16.60 -10.41
C GLU A 219 -16.03 15.28 -11.01
N LYS A 220 -15.20 14.53 -10.27
CA LYS A 220 -14.57 13.28 -10.71
C LYS A 220 -15.43 12.03 -10.44
N ARG A 221 -16.68 12.20 -10.05
CA ARG A 221 -17.60 11.12 -9.61
C ARG A 221 -17.90 10.00 -10.63
N ASN A 222 -17.50 10.19 -11.89
CA ASN A 222 -17.73 9.26 -12.99
C ASN A 222 -16.43 8.60 -13.50
N GLN A 223 -15.31 8.67 -12.77
CA GLN A 223 -14.08 8.02 -13.26
C GLN A 223 -14.22 6.49 -13.25
N SER A 224 -13.67 5.87 -14.29
CA SER A 224 -13.63 4.41 -14.44
C SER A 224 -12.62 3.72 -13.49
N SER A 225 -11.79 4.51 -12.82
CA SER A 225 -10.85 4.06 -11.79
C SER A 225 -10.59 5.17 -10.77
N TYR A 226 -10.47 4.81 -9.50
CA TYR A 226 -10.06 5.72 -8.44
C TYR A 226 -9.49 4.98 -7.23
N ARG A 227 -8.61 5.67 -6.49
CA ARG A 227 -8.10 5.27 -5.17
C ARG A 227 -8.34 6.43 -4.20
N LEU A 228 -9.10 6.14 -3.15
CA LEU A 228 -9.39 7.05 -2.07
C LEU A 228 -8.71 6.53 -0.81
N PHE A 229 -7.94 7.39 -0.17
CA PHE A 229 -7.31 7.10 1.10
C PHE A 229 -7.73 8.12 2.14
N SER A 230 -7.92 7.65 3.36
CA SER A 230 -8.00 8.50 4.53
C SER A 230 -7.18 7.93 5.67
N TYR A 231 -7.18 8.61 6.82
CA TYR A 231 -6.57 8.08 8.04
C TYR A 231 -7.30 6.91 8.68
N GLY A 232 -8.55 6.62 8.30
CA GLY A 232 -9.34 5.55 8.91
C GLY A 232 -9.77 4.44 7.96
N CYS A 233 -9.73 4.67 6.65
CA CYS A 233 -10.22 3.72 5.66
C CYS A 233 -9.72 4.08 4.26
N ARG A 234 -9.87 3.12 3.34
CA ARG A 234 -9.55 3.26 1.92
C ARG A 234 -10.63 2.65 1.04
N MET A 235 -10.73 3.17 -0.17
CA MET A 235 -11.57 2.62 -1.23
C MET A 235 -10.79 2.57 -2.53
N ARG A 236 -10.98 1.50 -3.31
CA ARG A 236 -10.45 1.43 -4.67
C ARG A 236 -11.51 0.85 -5.59
N TYR A 237 -11.64 1.45 -6.76
CA TYR A 237 -12.50 1.02 -7.85
C TYR A 237 -11.70 1.02 -9.14
N ASP A 238 -11.85 0.00 -9.97
CA ASP A 238 -11.11 -0.11 -11.22
C ASP A 238 -11.83 -1.01 -12.25
N SER A 239 -11.39 -0.91 -13.50
CA SER A 239 -11.83 -1.74 -14.62
C SER A 239 -11.14 -3.10 -14.69
N TYR A 240 -10.02 -3.27 -13.97
CA TYR A 240 -9.29 -4.54 -13.85
C TYR A 240 -9.24 -5.02 -12.40
N LYS A 241 -9.01 -6.31 -12.21
CA LYS A 241 -8.89 -6.91 -10.88
C LYS A 241 -7.52 -6.59 -10.27
N PHE A 242 -7.50 -6.11 -9.03
CA PHE A 242 -6.29 -5.69 -8.31
C PHE A 242 -6.14 -6.29 -6.91
N TYR A 243 -7.03 -7.22 -6.55
CA TYR A 243 -7.01 -7.95 -5.29
C TYR A 243 -6.87 -9.45 -5.53
N PHE A 244 -6.34 -10.15 -4.53
CA PHE A 244 -6.17 -11.60 -4.55
C PHE A 244 -7.45 -12.30 -4.09
N ASN A 245 -7.70 -13.49 -4.63
CA ASN A 245 -8.74 -14.37 -4.09
C ASN A 245 -8.16 -15.08 -2.88
N TYR A 246 -8.25 -14.48 -1.69
CA TYR A 246 -7.84 -15.14 -0.46
C TYR A 246 -9.07 -15.63 0.29
N THR A 247 -9.10 -16.91 0.61
CA THR A 247 -10.04 -17.48 1.58
C THR A 247 -9.36 -17.38 2.94
N LEU A 248 -9.92 -16.55 3.83
CA LEU A 248 -9.46 -16.53 5.21
C LEU A 248 -9.71 -17.91 5.83
N PRO A 249 -8.77 -18.46 6.60
CA PRO A 249 -9.07 -19.56 7.50
C PRO A 249 -10.27 -19.14 8.35
N SER A 250 -11.28 -20.01 8.42
CA SER A 250 -12.58 -19.73 9.06
C SER A 250 -12.50 -19.44 10.56
N ASP A 251 -11.33 -19.65 11.18
CA ASP A 251 -11.12 -19.45 12.61
C ASP A 251 -10.08 -18.36 12.87
N PRO A 252 -10.43 -17.26 13.57
CA PRO A 252 -9.43 -16.43 14.21
C PRO A 252 -8.75 -17.27 15.32
N PRO A 253 -7.41 -17.21 15.50
CA PRO A 253 -6.81 -17.80 16.69
C PRO A 253 -7.45 -17.17 17.93
N GLN A 254 -8.05 -18.02 18.76
CA GLN A 254 -8.58 -17.65 20.06
C GLN A 254 -7.44 -17.05 20.89
N GLY A 255 -7.51 -15.74 21.14
CA GLY A 255 -6.45 -15.02 21.85
C GLY A 255 -6.50 -13.50 21.81
N MET A 256 -7.46 -12.86 21.13
CA MET A 256 -7.67 -11.41 21.23
C MET A 256 -8.50 -11.07 22.48
N SER A 257 -7.91 -11.28 23.65
CA SER A 257 -8.17 -10.43 24.83
C SER A 257 -7.05 -9.39 24.88
N ALA A 258 -7.41 -8.15 25.23
CA ALA A 258 -6.51 -7.01 25.30
C ALA A 258 -5.20 -7.36 26.04
N ALA A 259 -4.10 -7.49 25.29
CA ALA A 259 -2.78 -7.66 25.87
C ALA A 259 -2.27 -6.29 26.33
N SER A 260 -2.52 -6.05 27.62
CA SER A 260 -1.82 -5.10 28.47
C SER A 260 -0.30 -5.19 28.27
N ALA A 261 0.37 -4.05 28.36
CA ALA A 261 1.81 -3.92 28.26
C ALA A 261 2.55 -4.85 29.23
N THR A 262 3.37 -5.78 28.73
CA THR A 262 4.51 -6.30 29.50
C THR A 262 5.64 -6.74 28.57
N SER A 263 6.83 -6.25 28.89
CA SER A 263 8.13 -6.53 28.28
C SER A 263 8.55 -8.00 28.50
N THR A 264 8.92 -8.75 27.46
CA THR A 264 9.80 -9.93 27.60
C THR A 264 10.58 -10.23 26.31
N THR A 265 11.76 -10.79 26.56
CA THR A 265 13.02 -10.91 25.83
C THR A 265 13.04 -11.91 24.66
N ILE A 266 13.86 -11.61 23.65
CA ILE A 266 14.03 -12.35 22.38
C ILE A 266 15.04 -13.51 22.51
N SER A 267 14.73 -14.67 21.93
CA SER A 267 15.68 -15.72 21.58
C SER A 267 15.47 -16.23 20.15
N ARG A 268 16.58 -16.39 19.42
CA ARG A 268 16.68 -16.54 17.95
C ARG A 268 16.88 -17.99 17.53
N SER A 269 16.31 -18.42 16.41
CA SER A 269 16.62 -19.69 15.73
C SER A 269 16.60 -19.53 14.21
N LYS A 270 17.34 -20.40 13.50
CA LYS A 270 17.95 -20.23 12.16
C LYS A 270 17.41 -21.23 11.12
N THR A 271 17.22 -20.74 9.89
CA THR A 271 17.37 -21.35 8.54
C THR A 271 16.71 -22.69 8.15
N ALA A 272 16.10 -22.73 6.95
CA ALA A 272 16.53 -23.55 5.81
C ALA A 272 15.86 -23.08 4.49
N SER A 273 16.59 -23.19 3.37
CA SER A 273 16.20 -22.78 2.02
C SER A 273 16.18 -23.99 1.08
N GLU A 274 15.17 -24.12 0.22
CA GLU A 274 15.04 -25.21 -0.76
C GLU A 274 14.83 -24.63 -2.17
N GLN A 275 15.58 -25.15 -3.16
CA GLN A 275 15.66 -24.68 -4.54
C GLN A 275 14.69 -25.45 -5.46
N LEU A 276 13.95 -24.74 -6.33
CA LEU A 276 13.23 -25.35 -7.46
C LEU A 276 13.98 -25.12 -8.80
N ARG A 277 14.03 -26.19 -9.61
CA ARG A 277 14.49 -26.24 -11.02
C ARG A 277 13.36 -25.87 -11.98
N CYS A 278 13.68 -25.17 -13.08
CA CYS A 278 12.78 -25.00 -14.24
C CYS A 278 13.29 -25.80 -15.44
N GLY A 279 12.36 -26.42 -16.18
CA GLY A 279 12.59 -27.14 -17.44
C GLY A 279 12.28 -26.29 -18.68
N ASN A 280 12.80 -26.74 -19.84
CA ASN A 280 12.88 -26.02 -21.12
C ASN A 280 11.57 -25.99 -21.94
N SER A 281 11.33 -24.90 -22.69
CA SER A 281 10.56 -24.92 -23.95
C SER A 281 10.99 -23.81 -24.93
N SER A 282 11.37 -24.23 -26.15
CA SER A 282 11.49 -23.57 -27.48
C SER A 282 11.59 -22.03 -27.62
N ASP A 283 12.63 -21.59 -28.32
CA ASP A 283 13.33 -20.30 -28.16
C ASP A 283 13.03 -19.13 -29.13
N ASP A 284 12.16 -19.23 -30.15
CA ASP A 284 12.10 -18.16 -31.16
C ASP A 284 10.96 -17.11 -31.00
N ASP A 285 9.81 -17.47 -30.40
CA ASP A 285 8.71 -16.51 -30.15
C ASP A 285 8.88 -15.69 -28.84
N ALA A 286 9.72 -16.19 -27.93
CA ALA A 286 10.03 -15.52 -26.67
C ALA A 286 10.88 -14.26 -26.89
N LEU A 287 11.82 -14.30 -27.84
CA LEU A 287 12.72 -13.18 -28.13
C LEU A 287 11.98 -11.96 -28.70
N ALA A 288 11.05 -12.15 -29.63
CA ALA A 288 10.24 -11.07 -30.19
C ALA A 288 9.36 -10.39 -29.13
N SER A 289 8.81 -11.17 -28.20
CA SER A 289 8.03 -10.66 -27.06
C SER A 289 8.91 -9.87 -26.09
N VAL A 290 10.11 -10.38 -25.77
CA VAL A 290 11.09 -9.71 -24.90
C VAL A 290 11.53 -8.37 -25.50
N PHE A 291 11.84 -8.30 -26.80
CA PHE A 291 12.18 -7.03 -27.46
C PHE A 291 11.03 -6.00 -27.42
N LYS A 292 9.78 -6.46 -27.55
CA LYS A 292 8.61 -5.59 -27.47
C LYS A 292 8.42 -5.03 -26.06
N PHE A 293 8.62 -5.85 -25.03
CA PHE A 293 8.59 -5.41 -23.63
C PHE A 293 9.73 -4.43 -23.30
N ILE A 294 10.95 -4.69 -23.78
CA ILE A 294 12.11 -3.81 -23.58
C ILE A 294 11.85 -2.42 -24.20
N ASN A 295 11.34 -2.37 -25.44
CA ASN A 295 11.06 -1.10 -26.10
C ASN A 295 9.95 -0.31 -25.41
N LEU A 296 8.91 -0.99 -24.92
CA LEU A 296 7.84 -0.36 -24.14
C LEU A 296 8.34 0.22 -22.82
N GLY A 297 9.26 -0.50 -22.15
CA GLY A 297 9.93 -0.03 -20.93
C GLY A 297 10.80 1.22 -21.18
N LEU A 298 11.59 1.21 -22.26
CA LEU A 298 12.44 2.34 -22.64
C LEU A 298 11.61 3.59 -23.01
N GLN A 299 10.48 3.43 -23.69
CA GLN A 299 9.57 4.55 -23.98
C GLN A 299 8.98 5.16 -22.71
N LYS A 300 8.56 4.33 -21.75
CA LYS A 300 8.03 4.80 -20.45
C LYS A 300 9.10 5.52 -19.63
N CYS A 301 10.35 5.03 -19.61
CA CYS A 301 11.47 5.71 -18.95
C CYS A 301 11.78 7.07 -19.58
N ARG A 302 11.73 7.19 -20.92
CA ARG A 302 11.96 8.47 -21.62
C ARG A 302 10.85 9.49 -21.32
N ALA A 303 9.59 9.06 -21.34
CA ALA A 303 8.46 9.92 -21.00
C ALA A 303 8.52 10.42 -19.54
N TYR A 304 8.97 9.57 -18.61
CA TYR A 304 9.16 9.97 -17.22
C TYR A 304 10.30 10.97 -17.03
N ARG A 305 11.45 10.78 -17.71
CA ARG A 305 12.58 11.71 -17.64
C ARG A 305 12.20 13.12 -18.13
N ALA A 306 11.32 13.20 -19.13
CA ALA A 306 10.74 14.47 -19.59
C ALA A 306 9.80 15.09 -18.53
N ALA A 307 8.96 14.28 -17.86
CA ALA A 307 8.01 14.76 -16.86
C ALA A 307 8.65 15.15 -15.50
N VAL A 308 9.81 14.58 -15.15
CA VAL A 308 10.56 14.94 -13.93
C VAL A 308 11.36 16.23 -14.13
N GLY A 309 11.94 16.44 -15.31
CA GLY A 309 12.59 17.72 -15.64
C GLY A 309 11.61 18.90 -15.54
N ASP A 310 10.36 18.67 -15.90
CA ASP A 310 9.32 19.70 -15.91
C ASP A 310 8.71 20.01 -14.52
N ARG A 311 8.87 19.10 -13.55
CA ARG A 311 8.44 19.30 -12.15
C ARG A 311 9.46 20.02 -11.28
N HIS A 312 10.74 19.98 -11.64
CA HIS A 312 11.78 20.77 -10.93
C HIS A 312 11.69 22.27 -11.25
N ASN A 313 11.23 22.64 -12.46
CA ASN A 313 11.11 24.04 -12.88
C ASN A 313 9.82 24.76 -12.41
N ARG A 314 8.88 24.10 -11.74
CA ARG A 314 7.62 24.73 -11.26
C ARG A 314 7.58 25.02 -9.76
N HIS A 315 8.66 24.72 -9.05
CA HIS A 315 8.80 25.04 -7.62
C HIS A 315 10.13 25.77 -7.31
N SER A 316 10.66 26.49 -8.30
CA SER A 316 11.66 27.56 -8.11
C SER A 316 11.01 28.90 -8.40
#